data_AF-A0A498CVX1-F1
#
_entry.id   AF-A0A498CVX1-F1
#
_cell.length_a   1.000
_cell.length_b   1.000
_cell.length_c   1.000
_cell.angle_alpha   90.00
_cell.angle_beta   90.00
_cell.angle_gamma   90.00
#
_symmetry.space_group_name_H-M   'P 1'
#
loop_
_entity.id
_entity.type
_entity.pdbx_description
1 polymer ?
#
loop_
_entity_poly.entity_id
_entity_poly.type
_entity_poly.pdbx_seq_one_letter_code
_entity_poly.pdbx_strand_id
1 'polypeptide(L)'
;MLYPMPKKIQFAPSQAKWQLSSTQSVLVLVGLQNLRMQQGIQDTPLMENLIQLTNKAKALEIPIVDLYGDDLLQGMQQLGEYATTHPQLIFAGEITPMLKQILPHLYSVTEQICVVDDALMLNSQEQHIQWVDSMSEQGIHHMNSYSLMRLWNLSAPAEWVLSAKGILLAIAEQLDMDALEIDPLTDLRSYGLDSVAMVSLVGLWRANGANISYESFWQHATVVELLKILQTKI
;
A
#
# COMPACT_ATOMS: atom_id res chain seq x y z
N MET A 1 22.04 -2.98 -9.17
CA MET A 1 21.64 -3.50 -10.49
C MET A 1 20.21 -3.98 -10.37
N LEU A 2 19.36 -3.68 -11.36
CA LEU A 2 18.00 -4.22 -11.38
C LEU A 2 18.07 -5.74 -11.59
N TYR A 3 17.28 -6.48 -10.83
CA TYR A 3 17.18 -7.94 -10.91
C TYR A 3 15.70 -8.34 -10.94
N PRO A 4 15.35 -9.52 -11.49
CA PRO A 4 13.98 -9.99 -11.47
C PRO A 4 13.51 -10.21 -10.03
N MET A 5 12.35 -9.66 -9.68
CA MET A 5 11.79 -9.80 -8.33
C MET A 5 11.62 -11.28 -7.95
N PRO A 6 12.01 -11.69 -6.73
CA PRO A 6 11.82 -13.07 -6.31
C PRO A 6 10.33 -13.42 -6.29
N LYS A 7 10.02 -14.65 -6.69
CA LYS A 7 8.67 -15.19 -6.64
C LYS A 7 8.39 -15.71 -5.23
N LYS A 8 7.12 -15.68 -4.82
CA LYS A 8 6.66 -16.21 -3.53
C LYS A 8 7.19 -17.61 -3.18
N ILE A 9 7.32 -18.49 -4.16
CA ILE A 9 7.82 -19.87 -3.97
C ILE A 9 9.31 -19.95 -3.58
N GLN A 10 10.06 -18.86 -3.76
CA GLN A 10 11.48 -18.79 -3.45
C GLN A 10 11.75 -18.39 -1.99
N PHE A 11 10.74 -17.90 -1.26
CA PHE A 11 10.86 -17.53 0.14
C PHE A 11 10.42 -18.67 1.06
N ALA A 12 11.04 -18.75 2.23
CA ALA A 12 10.50 -19.49 3.35
C ALA A 12 9.13 -18.93 3.76
N PRO A 13 8.22 -19.73 4.34
CA PRO A 13 6.97 -19.19 4.85
C PRO A 13 7.23 -18.30 6.07
N SER A 14 6.46 -17.22 6.17
CA SER A 14 6.54 -16.34 7.34
C SER A 14 6.11 -17.06 8.63
N GLN A 15 6.89 -16.88 9.70
CA GLN A 15 6.64 -17.47 11.02
C GLN A 15 5.87 -16.55 11.98
N ALA A 16 5.49 -15.34 11.52
CA ALA A 16 4.77 -14.38 12.34
C ALA A 16 3.39 -14.90 12.74
N LYS A 17 2.98 -14.61 13.99
CA LYS A 17 1.71 -15.09 14.58
C LYS A 17 0.61 -14.02 14.68
N TRP A 18 0.91 -12.79 14.28
CA TRP A 18 -0.02 -11.67 14.32
C TRP A 18 -0.69 -11.47 12.95
N GLN A 19 -1.82 -10.77 12.94
CA GLN A 19 -2.56 -10.47 11.71
C GLN A 19 -2.53 -8.97 11.41
N LEU A 20 -2.45 -8.67 10.13
CA LEU A 20 -2.32 -7.31 9.67
C LEU A 20 -3.68 -6.59 9.61
N SER A 21 -3.70 -5.35 10.08
CA SER A 21 -4.86 -4.47 10.16
C SER A 21 -4.50 -3.07 9.65
N SER A 22 -5.31 -2.49 8.77
CA SER A 22 -5.12 -1.13 8.26
C SER A 22 -5.12 -0.09 9.38
N THR A 23 -5.99 -0.23 10.38
CA THR A 23 -6.10 0.70 11.52
C THR A 23 -4.91 0.70 12.47
N GLN A 24 -4.05 -0.33 12.39
CA GLN A 24 -2.86 -0.47 13.21
C GLN A 24 -1.57 -0.29 12.42
N SER A 25 -1.68 -0.11 11.10
CA SER A 25 -0.55 -0.07 10.17
C SER A 25 0.05 1.32 10.05
N VAL A 26 1.35 1.34 9.80
CA VAL A 26 2.14 2.47 9.29
C VAL A 26 2.92 1.95 8.10
N LEU A 27 2.81 2.60 6.95
CA LEU A 27 3.66 2.31 5.80
C LEU A 27 4.97 3.08 5.94
N VAL A 28 6.08 2.35 6.05
CA VAL A 28 7.43 2.88 6.16
C VAL A 28 8.13 2.71 4.83
N LEU A 29 8.34 3.82 4.13
CA LEU A 29 9.03 3.87 2.86
C LEU A 29 10.50 4.18 3.11
N VAL A 30 11.40 3.42 2.51
CA VAL A 30 12.85 3.56 2.76
C VAL A 30 13.57 3.78 1.45
N GLY A 31 14.43 4.81 1.40
CA GLY A 31 15.33 5.02 0.26
C GLY A 31 14.63 5.26 -1.08
N LEU A 32 13.39 5.78 -1.09
CA LEU A 32 12.64 6.01 -2.32
C LEU A 32 13.35 6.95 -3.30
N GLN A 33 14.01 7.99 -2.78
CA GLN A 33 14.76 8.91 -3.62
C GLN A 33 15.93 8.24 -4.33
N ASN A 34 16.63 7.31 -3.67
CA ASN A 34 17.69 6.53 -4.29
C ASN A 34 17.14 5.64 -5.41
N LEU A 35 16.01 4.98 -5.15
CA LEU A 35 15.35 4.16 -6.16
C LEU A 35 14.99 4.98 -7.38
N ARG A 36 14.36 6.14 -7.21
CA ARG A 36 13.94 7.03 -8.31
C ARG A 36 15.10 7.55 -9.15
N MET A 37 16.32 7.63 -8.60
CA MET A 37 17.52 8.01 -9.35
C MET A 37 18.11 6.87 -10.19
N GLN A 38 17.70 5.62 -9.99
CA GLN A 38 18.18 4.50 -10.79
C GLN A 38 17.56 4.52 -12.19
N GLN A 39 18.40 4.41 -13.22
CA GLN A 39 17.94 4.35 -14.61
C GLN A 39 17.07 3.12 -14.85
N GLY A 40 15.93 3.32 -15.51
CA GLY A 40 14.99 2.26 -15.87
C GLY A 40 14.11 1.75 -14.73
N ILE A 41 14.17 2.34 -13.53
CA ILE A 41 13.36 1.91 -12.37
C ILE A 41 11.86 2.15 -12.57
N GLN A 42 11.49 3.16 -13.35
CA GLN A 42 10.09 3.61 -13.47
C GLN A 42 9.19 2.53 -14.08
N ASP A 43 9.73 1.76 -15.03
CA ASP A 43 9.01 0.71 -15.74
C ASP A 43 9.18 -0.67 -15.09
N THR A 44 9.56 -0.71 -13.80
CA THR A 44 9.78 -1.98 -13.09
C THR A 44 8.60 -2.37 -12.21
N PRO A 45 8.33 -3.69 -12.03
CA PRO A 45 7.31 -4.16 -11.10
C PRO A 45 7.49 -3.65 -9.66
N LEU A 46 8.73 -3.36 -9.24
CA LEU A 46 9.01 -2.76 -7.94
C LEU A 46 8.37 -1.39 -7.80
N MET A 47 8.57 -0.52 -8.80
CA MET A 47 8.03 0.84 -8.74
C MET A 47 6.51 0.83 -8.83
N GLU A 48 5.94 -0.04 -9.67
CA GLU A 48 4.50 -0.29 -9.74
C GLU A 48 3.94 -0.68 -8.37
N ASN A 49 4.53 -1.69 -7.72
CA ASN A 49 4.11 -2.15 -6.39
C ASN A 49 4.23 -1.03 -5.34
N LEU A 50 5.32 -0.25 -5.35
CA LEU A 50 5.51 0.87 -4.42
C LEU A 50 4.46 1.97 -4.61
N ILE A 51 4.11 2.30 -5.86
CA ILE A 51 3.07 3.28 -6.18
C ILE A 51 1.71 2.77 -5.70
N GLN A 52 1.35 1.53 -6.02
CA GLN A 52 0.09 0.91 -5.60
C GLN A 52 -0.04 0.89 -4.07
N LEU A 53 1.00 0.46 -3.36
CA LEU A 53 1.03 0.46 -1.89
C LEU A 53 0.85 1.86 -1.30
N THR A 54 1.56 2.85 -1.85
CA THR A 54 1.48 4.24 -1.39
C THR A 54 0.08 4.80 -1.61
N ASN A 55 -0.50 4.58 -2.78
CA ASN A 55 -1.86 5.04 -3.10
C ASN A 55 -2.90 4.34 -2.21
N LYS A 56 -2.71 3.05 -1.94
CA LYS A 56 -3.59 2.29 -1.05
C LYS A 56 -3.52 2.78 0.39
N ALA A 57 -2.32 3.00 0.91
CA ALA A 57 -2.14 3.57 2.24
C ALA A 57 -2.81 4.94 2.35
N LYS A 58 -2.64 5.82 1.36
CA LYS A 58 -3.34 7.12 1.30
C LYS A 58 -4.86 6.95 1.31
N ALA A 59 -5.41 6.03 0.51
CA ALA A 59 -6.84 5.80 0.39
C ALA A 59 -7.47 5.31 1.69
N LEU A 60 -6.71 4.56 2.48
CA LEU A 60 -7.14 3.97 3.73
C LEU A 60 -6.66 4.76 4.95
N GLU A 61 -6.26 6.03 4.79
CA GLU A 61 -5.77 6.88 5.89
C GLU A 61 -4.64 6.24 6.74
N ILE A 62 -3.87 5.32 6.15
CA ILE A 62 -2.74 4.68 6.80
C ILE A 62 -1.58 5.68 6.82
N PRO A 63 -0.99 5.98 8.00
CA PRO A 63 0.16 6.87 8.09
C PRO A 63 1.32 6.37 7.23
N ILE A 64 1.99 7.31 6.55
CA ILE A 64 3.16 7.03 5.71
C ILE A 64 4.35 7.79 6.29
N VAL A 65 5.44 7.09 6.56
CA VAL A 65 6.71 7.68 7.00
C VAL A 65 7.79 7.35 5.98
N ASP A 66 8.50 8.38 5.50
CA ASP A 66 9.66 8.21 4.63
C ASP A 66 10.94 8.26 5.47
N LEU A 67 11.78 7.25 5.35
CA LEU A 67 13.10 7.18 5.95
C LEU A 67 14.15 7.45 4.88
N TYR A 68 14.55 8.72 4.81
CA TYR A 68 15.55 9.18 3.86
C TYR A 68 16.56 10.16 4.48
N GLY A 69 17.84 9.95 4.15
CA GLY A 69 18.94 10.92 4.30
C GLY A 69 18.81 11.93 5.44
N ASP A 70 18.64 13.20 5.06
CA ASP A 70 18.60 14.34 5.99
C ASP A 70 17.34 14.37 6.88
N ASP A 71 16.26 13.70 6.46
CA ASP A 71 14.99 13.60 7.19
C ASP A 71 14.93 12.36 8.09
N LEU A 72 15.99 11.56 8.16
CA LEU A 72 16.03 10.33 8.96
C LEU A 72 15.63 10.58 10.41
N LEU A 73 16.18 11.62 11.02
CA LEU A 73 15.95 11.91 12.43
C LEU A 73 14.48 12.27 12.68
N GLN A 74 13.86 12.99 11.74
CA GLN A 74 12.43 13.31 11.78
C GLN A 74 11.58 12.06 11.52
N GLY A 75 11.91 11.25 10.51
CA GLY A 75 11.21 10.00 10.23
C GLY A 75 11.27 9.01 11.39
N MET A 76 12.42 8.90 12.06
CA MET A 76 12.58 8.07 13.26
C MET A 76 11.77 8.59 14.44
N GLN A 77 11.66 9.91 14.61
CA GLN A 77 10.78 10.49 15.63
C GLN A 77 9.32 10.18 15.34
N GLN A 78 8.87 10.36 14.09
CA GLN A 78 7.51 10.00 13.67
C GLN A 78 7.22 8.51 13.86
N LEU A 79 8.16 7.63 13.51
CA LEU A 79 8.02 6.20 13.76
C LEU A 79 7.89 5.89 15.25
N GLY A 80 8.65 6.57 16.11
CA GLY A 80 8.52 6.42 17.56
C GLY A 80 7.14 6.82 18.07
N GLU A 81 6.59 7.92 17.56
CA GLU A 81 5.22 8.38 17.88
C GLU A 81 4.17 7.39 17.39
N TYR A 82 4.25 7.00 16.11
CA TYR A 82 3.29 6.08 15.53
C TYR A 82 3.36 4.68 16.11
N ALA A 83 4.53 4.14 16.44
CA ALA A 83 4.65 2.79 17.00
C ALA A 83 3.85 2.58 18.30
N THR A 84 3.55 3.67 19.03
CA THR A 84 2.70 3.60 20.23
C THR A 84 1.20 3.48 19.94
N THR A 85 0.75 4.00 18.79
CA THR A 85 -0.67 4.06 18.40
C THR A 85 -1.03 3.09 17.28
N HIS A 86 -0.06 2.79 16.43
CA HIS A 86 -0.09 1.95 15.24
C HIS A 86 1.11 0.99 15.34
N PRO A 87 0.97 -0.14 16.06
CA PRO A 87 2.09 -1.03 16.34
C PRO A 87 2.61 -1.75 15.10
N GLN A 88 1.89 -1.76 13.98
CA GLN A 88 2.25 -2.52 12.78
C GLN A 88 3.10 -1.67 11.84
N LEU A 89 4.39 -1.94 11.76
CA LEU A 89 5.31 -1.23 10.87
C LEU A 89 5.52 -2.02 9.58
N ILE A 90 5.10 -1.47 8.44
CA ILE A 90 5.10 -2.13 7.15
C ILE A 90 6.16 -1.51 6.24
N PHE A 91 7.26 -2.22 6.00
CA PHE A 91 8.43 -1.70 5.28
C PHE A 91 8.41 -2.02 3.79
N ALA A 92 8.65 -1.01 2.97
CA ALA A 92 8.86 -1.12 1.53
C ALA A 92 9.95 -0.14 1.03
N GLY A 93 10.57 -0.43 -0.12
CA GLY A 93 11.61 0.41 -0.73
C GLY A 93 13.00 -0.25 -0.77
N GLU A 94 14.05 0.55 -0.65
CA GLU A 94 15.44 0.08 -0.69
C GLU A 94 15.92 -0.32 0.70
N ILE A 95 16.38 -1.57 0.85
CA ILE A 95 16.99 -2.03 2.10
C ILE A 95 18.43 -1.48 2.19
N THR A 96 18.55 -0.34 2.84
CA THR A 96 19.84 0.31 3.10
C THR A 96 20.59 -0.34 4.27
N PRO A 97 21.93 -0.20 4.36
CA PRO A 97 22.69 -0.63 5.54
C PRO A 97 22.18 0.01 6.84
N MET A 98 21.72 1.25 6.76
CA MET A 98 21.15 1.99 7.88
C MET A 98 19.83 1.36 8.35
N LEU A 99 18.93 0.97 7.44
CA LEU A 99 17.70 0.25 7.82
C LEU A 99 18.03 -1.03 8.59
N LYS A 100 19.01 -1.80 8.11
CA LYS A 100 19.47 -3.03 8.80
C LYS A 100 19.99 -2.77 10.20
N GLN A 101 20.57 -1.60 10.47
CA GLN A 101 21.04 -1.20 11.80
C GLN A 101 19.90 -0.77 12.73
N ILE A 102 18.87 -0.10 12.22
CA ILE A 102 17.76 0.40 13.05
C ILE A 102 16.68 -0.68 13.29
N LEU A 103 16.56 -1.68 12.42
CA LEU A 103 15.50 -2.68 12.51
C LEU A 103 15.47 -3.41 13.86
N PRO A 104 16.60 -3.83 14.47
CA PRO A 104 16.61 -4.42 15.81
C PRO A 104 16.09 -3.46 16.91
N HIS A 105 16.36 -2.17 16.77
CA HIS A 105 15.85 -1.17 17.70
C HIS A 105 14.33 -1.01 17.56
N LEU A 106 13.80 -0.99 16.33
CA LEU A 106 12.36 -0.95 16.10
C LEU A 106 11.67 -2.22 16.60
N TYR A 107 12.31 -3.38 16.43
CA TYR A 107 11.81 -4.66 16.96
C TYR A 107 11.68 -4.65 18.49
N SER A 108 12.55 -3.93 19.20
CA SER A 108 12.43 -3.75 20.66
C SER A 108 11.23 -2.90 21.09
N VAL A 109 10.69 -2.09 20.17
CA VAL A 109 9.50 -1.26 20.40
C VAL A 109 8.23 -2.02 20.01
N THR A 110 8.25 -2.71 18.87
CA THR A 110 7.13 -3.52 18.38
C THR A 110 7.62 -4.76 17.65
N GLU A 111 7.05 -5.91 18.00
CA GLU A 111 7.27 -7.18 17.28
C GLU A 111 6.45 -7.26 15.98
N GLN A 112 5.51 -6.32 15.75
CA GLN A 112 4.62 -6.33 14.59
C GLN A 112 5.26 -5.62 13.39
N ILE A 113 6.40 -6.13 12.95
CA ILE A 113 7.09 -5.64 11.76
C ILE A 113 6.77 -6.54 10.58
N CYS A 114 6.40 -5.95 9.44
CA CYS A 114 6.21 -6.66 8.18
C CYS A 114 7.07 -6.04 7.08
N VAL A 115 7.66 -6.87 6.23
CA VAL A 115 8.39 -6.44 5.04
C VAL A 115 7.62 -6.86 3.79
N VAL A 116 7.52 -5.97 2.79
CA VAL A 116 6.76 -6.24 1.57
C VAL A 116 7.67 -6.85 0.51
N ASP A 117 7.67 -8.18 0.39
CA ASP A 117 8.73 -8.94 -0.29
C ASP A 117 8.86 -8.73 -1.81
N ASP A 118 7.84 -8.17 -2.47
CA ASP A 118 7.85 -7.77 -3.88
C ASP A 118 7.93 -6.25 -4.08
N ALA A 119 7.99 -5.48 -2.99
CA ALA A 119 8.18 -4.04 -2.99
C ALA A 119 9.50 -3.64 -2.30
N LEU A 120 10.50 -4.52 -2.38
CA LEU A 120 11.83 -4.34 -1.81
C LEU A 120 12.96 -4.45 -2.83
N MET A 121 14.01 -3.66 -2.61
CA MET A 121 15.26 -3.72 -3.37
C MET A 121 16.47 -3.98 -2.46
N LEU A 122 17.29 -4.95 -2.86
CA LEU A 122 18.62 -5.23 -2.31
C LEU A 122 19.68 -5.15 -3.42
N ASN A 123 20.92 -5.57 -3.14
CA ASN A 123 21.98 -5.52 -4.16
C ASN A 123 21.85 -6.60 -5.24
N SER A 124 21.21 -7.73 -4.91
CA SER A 124 21.00 -8.86 -5.82
C SER A 124 19.78 -9.68 -5.38
N GLN A 125 19.26 -10.51 -6.30
CA GLN A 125 18.14 -11.41 -6.03
C GLN A 125 18.46 -12.42 -4.90
N GLU A 126 19.69 -12.96 -4.89
CA GLU A 126 20.11 -13.90 -3.84
C GLU A 126 20.15 -13.24 -2.47
N GLN A 127 20.69 -12.02 -2.37
CA GLN A 127 20.68 -11.26 -1.12
C GLN A 127 19.25 -10.92 -0.69
N HIS A 128 18.35 -10.63 -1.63
CA HIS A 128 16.94 -10.39 -1.35
C HIS A 128 16.30 -11.60 -0.65
N ILE A 129 16.42 -12.79 -1.25
CA ILE A 129 15.86 -14.02 -0.70
C ILE A 129 16.45 -14.32 0.69
N GLN A 130 17.78 -14.33 0.79
CA GLN A 130 18.47 -14.60 2.06
C GLN A 130 18.09 -13.63 3.17
N TRP A 131 17.92 -12.35 2.83
CA TRP A 131 17.54 -11.34 3.82
C TRP A 131 16.10 -11.51 4.29
N VAL A 132 15.14 -11.71 3.39
CA VAL A 132 13.73 -11.95 3.75
C VAL A 132 13.57 -13.21 4.59
N ASP A 133 14.25 -14.31 4.23
CA ASP A 133 14.23 -15.55 5.00
C ASP A 133 14.81 -15.34 6.41
N SER A 134 15.92 -14.61 6.53
CA SER A 134 16.49 -14.25 7.83
C SER A 134 15.56 -13.38 8.68
N MET A 135 14.80 -12.47 8.07
CA MET A 135 13.78 -11.68 8.78
C MET A 135 12.65 -12.58 9.29
N SER A 136 12.19 -13.52 8.45
CA SER A 136 11.18 -14.51 8.84
C SER A 136 11.59 -15.35 10.05
N GLU A 137 12.85 -15.82 10.07
CA GLU A 137 13.42 -16.58 11.20
C GLU A 137 13.48 -15.75 12.49
N GLN A 138 13.67 -14.44 12.38
CA GLN A 138 13.66 -13.50 13.50
C GLN A 138 12.24 -13.11 13.94
N GLY A 139 11.20 -13.71 13.35
CA GLY A 139 9.80 -13.45 13.68
C GLY A 139 9.20 -12.22 13.00
N ILE A 140 9.95 -11.57 12.09
CA ILE A 140 9.44 -10.47 11.27
C ILE A 140 8.54 -11.06 10.17
N HIS A 141 7.38 -10.46 9.98
CA HIS A 141 6.45 -10.91 8.96
C HIS A 141 6.96 -10.53 7.57
N HIS A 142 6.67 -11.33 6.55
CA HIS A 142 6.81 -10.90 5.17
C HIS A 142 5.60 -11.36 4.35
N MET A 143 5.23 -10.55 3.37
CA MET A 143 4.20 -10.88 2.39
C MET A 143 4.36 -10.03 1.15
N ASN A 144 3.69 -10.43 0.06
CA ASN A 144 3.64 -9.62 -1.15
C ASN A 144 2.60 -8.49 -1.03
N SER A 145 2.80 -7.45 -1.86
CA SER A 145 1.98 -6.25 -1.96
C SER A 145 0.50 -6.56 -2.17
N TYR A 146 0.17 -7.53 -3.04
CA TYR A 146 -1.21 -7.97 -3.28
C TYR A 146 -1.89 -8.49 -2.01
N SER A 147 -1.22 -9.37 -1.25
CA SER A 147 -1.78 -9.94 -0.01
C SER A 147 -1.95 -8.87 1.06
N LEU A 148 -0.98 -7.96 1.16
CA LEU A 148 -1.01 -6.80 2.05
C LEU A 148 -2.21 -5.91 1.79
N MET A 149 -2.36 -5.44 0.55
CA MET A 149 -3.47 -4.56 0.15
C MET A 149 -4.83 -5.22 0.36
N ARG A 150 -4.92 -6.54 0.13
CA ARG A 150 -6.14 -7.30 0.43
C ARG A 150 -6.46 -7.30 1.93
N LEU A 151 -5.48 -7.51 2.81
CA LEU A 151 -5.69 -7.48 4.26
C LEU A 151 -6.05 -6.08 4.74
N TRP A 152 -5.40 -5.04 4.22
CA TRP A 152 -5.77 -3.65 4.49
C TRP A 152 -7.23 -3.34 4.09
N ASN A 153 -7.66 -3.75 2.90
CA ASN A 153 -9.05 -3.56 2.47
C ASN A 153 -10.06 -4.28 3.37
N LEU A 154 -9.74 -5.50 3.82
CA LEU A 154 -10.64 -6.30 4.65
C LEU A 154 -10.75 -5.79 6.10
N SER A 155 -9.73 -5.06 6.56
CA SER A 155 -9.68 -4.50 7.92
C SER A 155 -10.01 -3.01 7.98
N ALA A 156 -10.13 -2.34 6.82
CA ALA A 156 -10.43 -0.92 6.74
C ALA A 156 -11.84 -0.61 7.27
N PRO A 157 -11.97 0.41 8.13
CA PRO A 157 -13.27 1.00 8.44
C PRO A 157 -14.00 1.44 7.17
N ALA A 158 -15.29 1.14 7.09
CA ALA A 158 -16.13 1.53 5.97
C ALA A 158 -16.12 3.05 5.72
N GLU A 159 -15.96 3.85 6.77
CA GLU A 159 -15.82 5.30 6.70
C GLU A 159 -14.60 5.77 5.92
N TRP A 160 -13.50 5.00 5.90
CA TRP A 160 -12.32 5.32 5.10
C TRP A 160 -12.57 4.98 3.63
N VAL A 161 -13.11 3.79 3.37
CA VAL A 161 -13.39 3.30 2.01
C VAL A 161 -14.46 4.12 1.30
N LEU A 162 -15.52 4.53 2.02
CA LEU A 162 -16.64 5.34 1.50
C LEU A 162 -16.44 6.85 1.69
N SER A 163 -15.29 7.29 2.19
CA SER A 163 -14.92 8.71 2.20
C SER A 163 -14.77 9.24 0.77
N ALA A 164 -14.89 10.56 0.58
CA ALA A 164 -14.67 11.16 -0.73
C ALA A 164 -13.27 10.84 -1.30
N LYS A 165 -12.27 10.84 -0.42
CA LYS A 165 -10.89 10.49 -0.75
C LYS A 165 -10.73 9.01 -1.10
N GLY A 166 -11.32 8.12 -0.30
CA GLY A 166 -11.30 6.67 -0.55
C GLY A 166 -11.97 6.30 -1.88
N ILE A 167 -13.11 6.92 -2.19
CA ILE A 167 -13.83 6.72 -3.46
C ILE A 167 -12.98 7.20 -4.64
N LEU A 168 -12.45 8.44 -4.58
CA LEU A 168 -11.63 8.99 -5.66
C LEU A 168 -10.37 8.16 -5.91
N LEU A 169 -9.66 7.76 -4.85
CA LEU A 169 -8.44 6.96 -4.98
C LEU A 169 -8.72 5.54 -5.47
N ALA A 170 -9.86 4.94 -5.09
CA ALA A 170 -10.26 3.65 -5.65
C ALA A 170 -10.56 3.74 -7.15
N ILE A 171 -11.19 4.83 -7.61
CA ILE A 171 -11.43 5.09 -9.03
C ILE A 171 -10.10 5.30 -9.77
N ALA A 172 -9.22 6.14 -9.22
CA ALA A 172 -7.89 6.40 -9.77
C ALA A 172 -7.06 5.11 -9.91
N GLU A 173 -7.13 4.22 -8.91
CA GLU A 173 -6.49 2.89 -8.93
C GLU A 173 -7.02 2.02 -10.09
N GLN A 174 -8.31 2.04 -10.39
CA GLN A 174 -8.86 1.29 -11.53
C GLN A 174 -8.53 1.91 -12.89
N LEU A 175 -8.30 3.21 -12.93
CA LEU A 175 -7.95 3.94 -14.15
C LEU A 175 -6.45 3.96 -14.43
N ASP A 176 -5.62 3.55 -13.46
CA ASP A 176 -4.17 3.74 -13.49
C ASP A 176 -3.78 5.21 -13.78
N MET A 177 -4.44 6.13 -13.06
CA MET A 177 -4.27 7.58 -13.21
C MET A 177 -4.00 8.25 -11.86
N ASP A 178 -3.40 9.45 -11.88
CA ASP A 178 -3.35 10.27 -10.66
C ASP A 178 -4.75 10.81 -10.34
N ALA A 179 -5.14 10.75 -9.06
CA ALA A 179 -6.42 11.26 -8.60
C ALA A 179 -6.63 12.75 -8.92
N LEU A 180 -5.55 13.54 -9.02
CA LEU A 180 -5.60 14.97 -9.37
C LEU A 180 -5.85 15.22 -10.87
N GLU A 181 -5.66 14.20 -11.72
CA GLU A 181 -5.91 14.29 -13.17
C GLU A 181 -7.36 13.99 -13.54
N ILE A 182 -8.14 13.45 -12.61
CA ILE A 182 -9.54 13.10 -12.82
C ILE A 182 -10.41 14.34 -12.62
N ASP A 183 -11.03 14.83 -13.68
CA ASP A 183 -12.06 15.86 -13.57
C ASP A 183 -13.33 15.24 -12.94
N PRO A 184 -13.80 15.74 -11.78
CA PRO A 184 -14.94 15.16 -11.07
C PRO A 184 -16.26 15.17 -11.85
N LEU A 185 -16.38 16.02 -12.88
CA LEU A 185 -17.57 16.17 -13.73
C LEU A 185 -17.49 15.39 -15.04
N THR A 186 -16.31 14.85 -15.37
CA THR A 186 -16.11 14.08 -16.59
C THR A 186 -16.56 12.63 -16.39
N ASP A 187 -17.14 12.06 -17.44
CA ASP A 187 -17.55 10.66 -17.45
C ASP A 187 -16.32 9.74 -17.35
N LEU A 188 -16.28 8.90 -16.32
CA LEU A 188 -15.14 8.01 -16.03
C LEU A 188 -14.86 7.01 -17.15
N ARG A 189 -15.85 6.67 -17.97
CA ARG A 189 -15.68 5.79 -19.14
C ARG A 189 -14.80 6.44 -20.21
N SER A 190 -14.78 7.77 -20.28
CA SER A 190 -13.91 8.50 -21.21
C SER A 190 -12.42 8.38 -20.85
N TYR A 191 -12.11 8.11 -19.58
CA TYR A 191 -10.77 7.79 -19.10
C TYR A 191 -10.40 6.31 -19.29
N GLY A 192 -11.31 5.48 -19.84
CA GLY A 192 -11.07 4.06 -20.06
C GLY A 192 -11.62 3.15 -18.95
N LEU A 193 -12.45 3.66 -18.03
CA LEU A 193 -13.11 2.81 -17.04
C LEU A 193 -14.04 1.79 -17.73
N ASP A 194 -13.68 0.52 -17.65
CA ASP A 194 -14.43 -0.57 -18.26
C ASP A 194 -15.45 -1.21 -17.29
N SER A 195 -16.25 -2.15 -17.82
CA SER A 195 -17.27 -2.83 -17.02
C SER A 195 -16.71 -3.73 -15.92
N VAL A 196 -15.49 -4.25 -16.08
CA VAL A 196 -14.83 -5.09 -15.08
C VAL A 196 -14.39 -4.24 -13.90
N ALA A 197 -13.76 -3.10 -14.17
CA ALA A 197 -13.39 -2.09 -13.18
C ALA A 197 -14.62 -1.56 -12.43
N MET A 198 -15.70 -1.26 -13.14
CA MET A 198 -16.96 -0.85 -12.51
C MET A 198 -17.52 -1.92 -11.57
N VAL A 199 -17.53 -3.19 -11.98
CA VAL A 199 -17.99 -4.30 -11.12
C VAL A 199 -17.10 -4.46 -9.89
N SER A 200 -15.79 -4.30 -10.05
CA SER A 200 -14.82 -4.31 -8.94
C SER A 200 -15.12 -3.22 -7.91
N LEU A 201 -15.32 -1.98 -8.37
CA LEU A 201 -15.66 -0.83 -7.50
C LEU A 201 -17.02 -1.00 -6.81
N VAL A 202 -18.04 -1.46 -7.52
CA VAL A 202 -19.34 -1.80 -6.92
C VAL A 202 -19.17 -2.86 -5.83
N GLY A 203 -18.38 -3.90 -6.10
CA GLY A 203 -18.06 -4.95 -5.11
C GLY A 203 -17.40 -4.37 -3.86
N LEU A 204 -16.37 -3.52 -4.04
CA LEU A 204 -15.67 -2.84 -2.95
C LEU A 204 -16.63 -2.02 -2.08
N TRP A 205 -17.43 -1.15 -2.69
CA TRP A 205 -18.30 -0.25 -1.94
C TRP A 205 -19.46 -1.00 -1.27
N ARG A 206 -20.04 -2.01 -1.92
CA ARG A 206 -21.10 -2.85 -1.30
C ARG A 206 -20.57 -3.67 -0.13
N ALA A 207 -19.35 -4.20 -0.23
CA ALA A 207 -18.69 -4.90 0.89
C ALA A 207 -18.50 -3.98 2.11
N ASN A 208 -18.47 -2.67 1.89
CA ASN A 208 -18.36 -1.64 2.92
C ASN A 208 -19.71 -0.97 3.26
N GLY A 209 -20.83 -1.56 2.84
CA GLY A 209 -22.17 -1.13 3.25
C GLY A 209 -22.85 -0.11 2.33
N ALA A 210 -22.24 0.27 1.21
CA ALA A 210 -22.89 1.14 0.23
C ALA A 210 -23.99 0.40 -0.53
N ASN A 211 -25.09 1.11 -0.83
CA ASN A 211 -26.18 0.58 -1.64
C ASN A 211 -26.08 1.12 -3.08
N ILE A 212 -25.16 0.54 -3.85
CA ILE A 212 -24.93 0.87 -5.26
C ILE A 212 -25.05 -0.40 -6.12
N SER A 213 -25.64 -0.26 -7.31
CA SER A 213 -25.67 -1.32 -8.32
C SER A 213 -24.82 -0.93 -9.52
N TYR A 214 -24.50 -1.92 -10.36
CA TYR A 214 -23.79 -1.67 -11.62
C TYR A 214 -24.58 -0.71 -12.51
N GLU A 215 -25.90 -0.87 -12.60
CA GLU A 215 -26.78 -0.03 -13.41
C GLU A 215 -26.77 1.42 -12.92
N SER A 216 -26.78 1.62 -11.59
CA SER A 216 -26.70 2.94 -10.98
C SER A 216 -25.36 3.62 -11.28
N PHE A 217 -24.24 2.90 -11.15
CA PHE A 217 -22.93 3.42 -11.57
C PHE A 217 -22.96 3.75 -13.08
N TRP A 218 -23.42 2.83 -13.92
CA TRP A 218 -23.43 3.01 -15.37
C TRP A 218 -24.18 4.27 -15.84
N GLN A 219 -25.26 4.64 -15.14
CA GLN A 219 -26.03 5.84 -15.41
C GLN A 219 -25.39 7.12 -14.86
N HIS A 220 -24.60 6.99 -13.79
CA HIS A 220 -24.03 8.09 -13.00
C HIS A 220 -22.51 7.94 -12.87
N ALA A 221 -21.82 7.88 -14.01
CA ALA A 221 -20.41 7.52 -14.11
C ALA A 221 -19.46 8.72 -13.91
N THR A 222 -19.85 9.75 -13.16
CA THR A 222 -18.95 10.86 -12.75
C THR A 222 -18.62 10.75 -11.26
N VAL A 223 -17.46 11.26 -10.84
CA VAL A 223 -17.06 11.23 -9.41
C VAL A 223 -18.11 11.94 -8.55
N VAL A 224 -18.59 13.12 -8.99
CA VAL A 224 -19.58 13.90 -8.23
C VAL A 224 -20.88 13.14 -8.02
N GLU A 225 -21.39 12.43 -9.03
CA GLU A 225 -22.62 11.66 -8.88
C GLU A 225 -22.42 10.42 -8.01
N LEU A 226 -21.29 9.72 -8.19
CA LEU A 226 -20.94 8.56 -7.36
C LEU A 226 -20.84 8.94 -5.89
N LEU A 227 -20.19 10.07 -5.56
CA LEU A 227 -20.13 10.56 -4.18
C LEU A 227 -21.52 10.79 -3.59
N LYS A 228 -22.46 11.37 -4.35
CA LYS A 228 -23.84 11.55 -3.90
C LYS A 228 -24.51 10.21 -3.59
N ILE A 229 -24.34 9.23 -4.48
CA ILE A 229 -24.94 7.90 -4.31
C ILE A 229 -24.34 7.19 -3.09
N LEU A 230 -23.03 7.18 -2.97
CA LEU A 230 -22.29 6.39 -1.98
C LEU A 230 -22.33 7.00 -0.57
N GLN A 231 -22.50 8.32 -0.46
CA GLN A 231 -22.56 9.02 0.83
C GLN A 231 -23.99 9.23 1.34
N THR A 232 -25.01 8.90 0.54
CA THR A 232 -26.39 8.93 1.01
C THR A 232 -26.58 7.79 2.01
N LYS A 233 -26.63 8.13 3.30
CA LYS A 233 -27.00 7.19 4.37
C LYS A 233 -28.43 6.71 4.12
N ILE A 234 -28.63 5.39 4.16
CA ILE A 234 -29.96 4.78 4.34
C ILE A 234 -30.44 5.09 5.76
#